data_AF-A0A149VTA0-F1
#
_entry.id   AF-A0A149VTA0-F1
#
_cell.length_a   1.000
_cell.length_b   1.000
_cell.length_c   1.000
_cell.angle_alpha   90.00
_cell.angle_beta   90.00
_cell.angle_gamma   90.00
#
_symmetry.space_group_name_H-M   'P 1'
#
loop_
_entity.id
_entity.type
_entity.pdbx_description
1 polymer ?
#
loop_
_entity_poly.entity_id
_entity_poly.type
_entity_poly.pdbx_seq_one_letter_code
_entity_poly.pdbx_strand_id
1 'polypeptide(L)'
;MTNTLWNDLFNSLNKADFKRIERYSSLSLNDIEQEARLICWQIVKGDTLFDPSQGSVQAFIMGKLWGLSYRNPISHCSLSTDSEVEEINKENIIDYLQHHQQESVNDPLSQLIEVEDNRQLELYQQHIRLTTQNLLNDKDKNFFSLSLSLSIAELSTLFSITPRAVRYRQETLIKKINHLNNKIKSTF
;
A
#
# COMPACT_ATOMS: atom_id res chain seq x y z
N MET A 1 11.85 -5.94 41.56
CA MET A 1 11.67 -4.49 41.80
C MET A 1 11.73 -3.68 40.49
N THR A 2 11.30 -4.23 39.35
CA THR A 2 11.38 -3.59 38.02
C THR A 2 10.06 -2.96 37.56
N ASN A 3 8.95 -3.25 38.25
CA ASN A 3 7.60 -2.85 37.81
C ASN A 3 7.25 -1.37 38.03
N THR A 4 8.11 -0.56 38.67
CA THR A 4 7.82 0.86 38.97
C THR A 4 8.65 1.85 38.16
N LEU A 5 9.85 1.47 37.70
CA LEU A 5 10.76 2.39 37.01
C LEU A 5 10.18 2.94 35.69
N TRP A 6 9.42 2.13 34.96
CA TRP A 6 8.78 2.57 33.72
C TRP A 6 7.62 3.55 33.99
N ASN A 7 6.94 3.40 35.13
CA ASN A 7 5.89 4.33 35.56
C ASN A 7 6.50 5.68 35.96
N ASP A 8 7.62 5.67 36.67
CA ASP A 8 8.35 6.90 37.03
C ASP A 8 8.84 7.63 35.78
N LEU A 9 9.38 6.88 34.81
CA LEU A 9 9.76 7.44 33.50
C LEU A 9 8.56 8.03 32.77
N PHE A 10 7.43 7.33 32.70
CA PHE A 10 6.20 7.84 32.08
C PHE A 10 5.69 9.11 32.79
N ASN A 11 5.69 9.13 34.12
CA ASN A 11 5.27 10.30 34.89
C ASN A 11 6.19 11.51 34.72
N SER A 12 7.46 11.28 34.36
CA SER A 12 8.40 12.36 34.03
C SER A 12 8.16 12.99 32.66
N LEU A 13 7.35 12.37 31.80
CA LEU A 13 7.02 12.92 30.48
C LEU A 13 6.06 14.10 30.58
N ASN A 14 6.25 15.08 29.71
CA ASN A 14 5.38 16.24 29.64
C ASN A 14 4.06 15.90 28.94
N LYS A 15 2.97 15.82 29.71
CA LYS A 15 1.61 15.52 29.20
C LYS A 15 1.09 16.54 28.18
N ALA A 16 1.61 17.78 28.18
CA ALA A 16 1.24 18.78 27.19
C ALA A 16 1.67 18.37 25.77
N ASP A 17 2.76 17.61 25.65
CA ASP A 17 3.26 17.12 24.36
C ASP A 17 2.35 16.04 23.77
N PHE A 18 1.69 15.23 24.60
CA PHE A 18 0.70 14.25 24.13
C PHE A 18 -0.52 14.91 23.48
N LYS A 19 -1.06 15.97 24.11
CA LYS A 19 -2.13 16.77 23.50
C LYS A 19 -1.69 17.44 22.21
N ARG A 20 -0.41 17.81 22.11
CA ARG A 20 0.13 18.34 20.86
C ARG A 20 0.13 17.26 19.78
N ILE A 21 0.62 16.06 20.08
CA ILE A 21 0.63 14.93 19.13
C ILE A 21 -0.79 14.56 18.70
N GLU A 22 -1.74 14.49 19.63
CA GLU A 22 -3.16 14.23 19.37
C GLU A 22 -3.72 15.16 18.29
N ARG A 23 -3.45 16.47 18.38
CA ARG A 23 -3.92 17.45 17.39
C ARG A 23 -3.39 17.22 15.97
N TYR A 24 -2.27 16.52 15.83
CA TYR A 24 -1.64 16.23 14.54
C TYR A 24 -1.70 14.74 14.18
N SER A 25 -2.49 13.95 14.90
CA SER A 25 -2.63 12.51 14.69
C SER A 25 -4.09 12.09 14.66
N SER A 26 -4.39 10.96 14.04
CA SER A 26 -5.71 10.32 14.11
C SER A 26 -5.92 9.51 15.39
N LEU A 27 -4.89 9.40 16.25
CA LEU A 27 -4.92 8.61 17.48
C LEU A 27 -5.54 9.42 18.61
N SER A 28 -6.35 8.74 19.44
CA SER A 28 -6.89 9.35 20.65
C SER A 28 -5.77 9.61 21.68
N LEU A 29 -5.97 10.57 22.58
CA LEU A 29 -5.05 10.80 23.71
C LEU A 29 -4.75 9.50 24.48
N ASN A 30 -5.75 8.64 24.66
CA ASN A 30 -5.61 7.39 25.40
C ASN A 30 -4.67 6.42 24.68
N ASP A 31 -4.76 6.31 23.36
CA ASP A 31 -3.90 5.43 22.56
C ASP A 31 -2.45 5.95 22.57
N ILE A 32 -2.27 7.27 22.47
CA ILE A 32 -0.95 7.91 22.58
C ILE A 32 -0.34 7.63 23.95
N GLU A 33 -1.11 7.74 25.03
CA GLU A 33 -0.65 7.40 26.38
C GLU A 33 -0.29 5.93 26.53
N GLN A 34 -1.08 5.02 25.96
CA GLN A 34 -0.78 3.58 25.99
C GLN A 34 0.52 3.26 25.27
N GLU A 35 0.71 3.80 24.06
CA GLU A 35 1.95 3.65 23.31
C GLU A 35 3.15 4.23 24.07
N ALA A 36 3.00 5.41 24.68
CA ALA A 36 4.04 6.00 25.49
C ALA A 36 4.43 5.10 26.69
N ARG A 37 3.45 4.47 27.36
CA ARG A 37 3.71 3.51 28.45
C ARG A 37 4.45 2.27 27.95
N LEU A 38 4.05 1.73 26.79
CA LEU A 38 4.72 0.59 26.17
C LEU A 38 6.18 0.90 25.83
N ILE A 39 6.45 2.06 25.26
CA ILE A 39 7.81 2.50 24.95
C ILE A 39 8.64 2.65 26.24
N CYS A 40 8.09 3.30 27.28
CA CYS A 40 8.76 3.41 28.58
C CYS A 40 9.11 2.03 29.16
N TRP A 41 8.20 1.07 29.05
CA TRP A 41 8.44 -0.31 29.50
C TRP A 41 9.54 -0.99 28.71
N GLN A 42 9.56 -0.85 27.37
CA GLN A 42 10.61 -1.40 26.51
C GLN A 42 11.99 -0.82 26.84
N ILE A 43 12.08 0.49 27.10
CA ILE A 43 13.33 1.17 27.45
C ILE A 43 13.89 0.60 28.75
N VAL A 44 13.06 0.49 29.79
CA VAL A 44 13.49 -0.06 31.09
C VAL A 44 13.90 -1.54 30.98
N LYS A 45 13.26 -2.28 30.07
CA LYS A 45 13.62 -3.68 29.78
C LYS A 45 14.93 -3.81 28.99
N GLY A 46 15.41 -2.74 28.36
CA GLY A 46 16.58 -2.75 27.47
C GLY A 46 16.27 -3.23 26.06
N ASP A 47 14.99 -3.45 25.72
CA ASP A 47 14.54 -3.93 24.41
C ASP A 47 14.32 -2.74 23.44
N THR A 48 15.24 -1.77 23.43
CA THR A 48 15.15 -0.61 22.54
C THR A 48 16.50 -0.24 21.94
N LEU A 49 16.45 0.40 20.78
CA LEU A 49 17.62 1.00 20.11
C LEU A 49 17.95 2.40 20.69
N PHE A 50 17.56 2.69 21.93
CA PHE A 50 17.85 3.98 22.53
C PHE A 50 19.35 4.11 22.79
N ASP A 51 19.94 5.18 22.23
CA ASP A 51 21.34 5.54 22.41
C ASP A 51 21.43 6.87 23.18
N PRO A 52 21.94 6.87 24.43
CA PRO A 52 22.09 8.08 25.23
C PRO A 52 22.98 9.15 24.59
N SER A 53 23.85 8.78 23.64
CA SER A 53 24.73 9.73 22.95
C SER A 53 23.99 10.59 21.92
N GLN A 54 22.81 10.16 21.46
CA GLN A 54 22.04 10.83 20.41
C GLN A 54 20.99 11.81 20.95
N GLY A 55 20.73 11.81 22.26
CA GLY A 55 19.78 12.73 22.88
C GLY A 55 19.16 12.22 24.16
N SER A 56 18.20 12.97 24.68
CA SER A 56 17.47 12.58 25.88
C SER A 56 16.47 11.46 25.61
N VAL A 57 16.21 10.63 26.62
CA VAL A 57 15.17 9.59 26.60
C VAL A 57 13.82 10.19 26.20
N GLN A 58 13.49 11.36 26.74
CA GLN A 58 12.25 12.07 26.40
C GLN A 58 12.17 12.40 24.91
N ALA A 59 13.24 12.95 24.32
CA ALA A 59 13.26 13.26 22.90
C ALA A 59 13.10 12.01 22.04
N PHE A 60 13.71 10.89 22.44
CA PHE A 60 13.55 9.61 21.76
C PHE A 60 12.11 9.10 21.81
N ILE A 61 11.47 9.12 22.99
CA ILE A 61 10.07 8.68 23.14
C ILE A 61 9.14 9.57 22.31
N MET A 62 9.29 10.89 22.40
CA MET A 62 8.48 11.81 21.60
C MET A 62 8.70 11.59 20.10
N GLY A 63 9.94 11.39 19.65
CA GLY A 63 10.25 11.11 18.25
C GLY A 63 9.57 9.82 17.74
N LYS A 64 9.48 8.78 18.59
CA LYS A 64 8.74 7.56 18.27
C LYS A 64 7.24 7.80 18.15
N LEU A 65 6.65 8.55 19.09
CA LEU A 65 5.22 8.88 19.06
C LEU A 65 4.85 9.75 17.85
N TRP A 66 5.67 10.74 17.50
CA TRP A 66 5.53 11.50 16.26
C TRP A 66 5.66 10.59 15.02
N GLY A 67 6.59 9.64 15.04
CA GLY A 67 6.69 8.64 13.97
C GLY A 67 5.42 7.79 13.80
N LEU A 68 4.68 7.52 14.89
CA LEU A 68 3.40 6.81 14.85
C LEU A 68 2.28 7.68 14.27
N SER A 69 2.22 8.97 14.63
CA SER A 69 1.21 9.89 14.07
C SER A 69 1.33 10.03 12.55
N TYR A 70 2.55 10.09 12.02
CA TYR A 70 2.79 10.16 10.57
C TYR A 70 2.49 8.85 9.80
N ARG A 71 2.48 7.70 10.47
CA ARG A 71 2.20 6.40 9.84
C ARG A 71 0.71 6.09 9.73
N ASN A 72 -0.12 6.75 10.54
CA ASN A 72 -1.57 6.51 10.61
C ASN A 72 -2.43 7.68 10.09
N PRO A 73 -2.18 8.33 8.94
CA PRO A 73 -3.09 9.38 8.46
C PRO A 73 -4.45 8.86 7.96
N ILE A 74 -4.66 7.54 7.84
CA ILE A 74 -5.81 6.96 7.09
C ILE A 74 -6.60 5.88 7.86
N SER A 75 -6.19 5.45 9.07
CA SER A 75 -6.82 4.29 9.72
C SER A 75 -8.13 4.57 10.46
N HIS A 76 -8.48 5.84 10.68
CA HIS A 76 -9.71 6.22 11.39
C HIS A 76 -10.41 7.38 10.69
N CYS A 77 -10.91 7.13 9.47
CA CYS A 77 -12.12 7.80 9.00
C CYS A 77 -13.34 7.16 9.70
N SER A 78 -13.33 7.12 11.03
CA SER A 78 -14.53 6.85 11.82
C SER A 78 -15.09 8.20 12.22
N LEU A 79 -16.25 8.50 11.65
CA LEU A 79 -17.08 9.67 11.90
C LEU A 79 -16.97 10.16 13.35
N SER A 80 -16.26 11.27 13.55
CA SER A 80 -16.52 12.14 14.70
C SER A 80 -17.75 12.98 14.37
N THR A 81 -18.93 12.35 14.44
CA THR A 81 -20.17 13.10 14.63
C THR A 81 -20.31 13.34 16.12
N ASP A 82 -20.09 14.59 16.52
CA ASP A 82 -20.81 15.18 17.63
C ASP A 82 -22.30 15.05 17.31
N SER A 83 -22.90 13.92 17.64
CA SER A 83 -24.34 13.75 17.66
C SER A 83 -24.68 12.74 18.74
N GLU A 84 -25.60 13.20 19.56
CA GLU A 84 -26.21 12.56 20.70
C GLU A 84 -26.44 11.07 20.48
N VAL A 85 -26.23 10.31 21.55
CA VAL A 85 -26.50 8.88 21.66
C VAL A 85 -28.01 8.66 21.45
N GLU A 86 -28.44 8.57 20.21
CA GLU A 86 -29.67 7.87 19.86
C GLU A 86 -29.27 6.43 19.55
N GLU A 87 -29.85 5.49 20.30
CA GLU A 87 -29.72 4.06 20.08
C GLU A 87 -30.07 3.74 18.61
N ILE A 88 -29.05 3.61 17.77
CA ILE A 88 -29.23 3.20 16.40
C ILE A 88 -29.70 1.74 16.43
N ASN A 89 -31.01 1.57 16.33
CA ASN A 89 -31.69 0.29 16.20
C ASN A 89 -31.06 -0.44 15.02
N LYS A 90 -30.44 -1.61 15.27
CA LYS A 90 -29.64 -2.35 14.28
C LYS A 90 -30.42 -2.72 13.01
N GLU A 91 -31.75 -2.70 13.08
CA GLU A 91 -32.66 -2.92 11.96
C GLU A 91 -32.65 -1.76 10.96
N ASN A 92 -32.55 -0.50 11.42
CA ASN A 92 -32.49 0.67 10.52
C ASN A 92 -31.19 0.76 9.72
N ILE A 93 -30.07 0.24 10.25
CA ILE A 93 -28.78 0.21 9.54
C ILE A 93 -28.84 -0.77 8.36
N ILE A 94 -29.50 -1.91 8.54
CA ILE A 94 -29.62 -2.94 7.51
C ILE A 94 -30.48 -2.41 6.35
N ASP A 95 -31.58 -1.72 6.65
CA ASP A 95 -32.43 -1.10 5.62
C ASP A 95 -31.71 0.03 4.88
N TYR A 96 -30.89 0.83 5.57
CA TYR A 96 -30.07 1.87 4.93
C TYR A 96 -28.96 1.28 4.02
N LEU A 97 -28.34 0.19 4.44
CA LEU A 97 -27.32 -0.52 3.65
C LEU A 97 -27.93 -1.24 2.44
N GLN A 98 -29.15 -1.76 2.56
CA GLN A 98 -29.86 -2.38 1.43
C GLN A 98 -30.31 -1.36 0.40
N HIS A 99 -30.73 -0.15 0.81
CA HIS A 99 -31.11 0.90 -0.12
C HIS A 99 -29.92 1.43 -0.94
N HIS A 100 -28.72 1.56 -0.36
CA HIS A 100 -27.54 2.01 -1.11
C HIS A 100 -26.91 0.96 -2.04
N GLN A 101 -27.18 -0.33 -1.84
CA GLN A 101 -26.71 -1.35 -2.79
C GLN A 101 -27.46 -1.28 -4.13
N GLN A 102 -28.67 -0.74 -4.16
CA GLN A 102 -29.50 -0.67 -5.38
C GLN A 102 -29.19 0.55 -6.27
N GLU A 103 -28.48 1.58 -5.78
CA GLU A 103 -28.11 2.78 -6.56
C GLU A 103 -26.72 2.68 -7.23
N SER A 104 -26.01 1.58 -7.04
CA SER A 104 -24.60 1.39 -7.49
C SER A 104 -24.38 1.32 -9.01
N VAL A 105 -25.43 1.43 -9.83
CA VAL A 105 -25.29 1.34 -11.30
C VAL A 105 -24.84 2.67 -11.92
N ASN A 106 -24.97 3.80 -11.21
CA ASN A 106 -24.63 5.14 -11.74
C ASN A 106 -23.88 6.02 -10.72
N ASP A 107 -23.00 5.44 -9.91
CA ASP A 107 -22.12 6.26 -9.06
C ASP A 107 -20.99 6.88 -9.91
N PRO A 108 -20.94 8.23 -10.06
CA PRO A 108 -19.91 8.90 -10.84
C PRO A 108 -18.49 8.69 -10.28
N LEU A 109 -18.37 8.42 -8.97
CA LEU A 109 -17.06 8.13 -8.37
C LEU A 109 -16.57 6.75 -8.80
N SER A 110 -17.44 5.74 -8.80
CA SER A 110 -17.14 4.39 -9.29
C SER A 110 -16.68 4.40 -10.75
N GLN A 111 -17.30 5.22 -11.61
CA GLN A 111 -16.88 5.39 -13.00
C GLN A 111 -15.49 6.05 -13.12
N LEU A 112 -15.18 7.03 -12.28
CA LEU A 112 -13.86 7.68 -12.28
C LEU A 112 -12.74 6.75 -11.78
N ILE A 113 -13.03 5.92 -10.80
CA ILE A 113 -12.09 4.89 -10.31
C ILE A 113 -11.80 3.90 -11.43
N GLU A 114 -12.83 3.41 -12.12
CA GLU A 114 -12.66 2.48 -13.25
C GLU A 114 -11.84 3.10 -14.39
N VAL A 115 -12.05 4.39 -14.70
CA VAL A 115 -11.24 5.12 -15.70
C VAL A 115 -9.78 5.23 -15.27
N GLU A 116 -9.50 5.53 -14.01
CA GLU A 116 -8.12 5.65 -13.51
C GLU A 116 -7.42 4.28 -13.46
N ASP A 117 -8.12 3.22 -13.03
CA ASP A 117 -7.60 1.85 -13.02
C ASP A 117 -7.25 1.37 -14.43
N ASN A 118 -8.13 1.65 -15.41
CA ASN A 118 -7.85 1.37 -16.82
C ASN A 118 -6.65 2.16 -17.34
N ARG A 119 -6.49 3.43 -16.94
CA ARG A 119 -5.33 4.25 -17.30
C ARG A 119 -4.03 3.67 -16.74
N GLN A 120 -4.03 3.23 -15.48
CA GLN A 120 -2.86 2.60 -14.85
C GLN A 120 -2.49 1.28 -15.54
N LEU A 121 -3.49 0.47 -15.91
CA LEU A 121 -3.30 -0.75 -16.68
C LEU A 121 -2.68 -0.46 -18.05
N GLU A 122 -3.15 0.57 -18.77
CA GLU A 122 -2.55 0.98 -20.04
C GLU A 122 -1.10 1.42 -19.89
N LEU A 123 -0.79 2.25 -18.88
CA LEU A 123 0.58 2.69 -18.61
C LEU A 123 1.51 1.51 -18.30
N TYR A 124 1.04 0.55 -17.52
CA TYR A 124 1.77 -0.66 -17.21
C TYR A 124 2.03 -1.50 -18.46
N GLN A 125 1.02 -1.67 -19.32
CA GLN A 125 1.17 -2.36 -20.61
C GLN A 125 2.16 -1.64 -21.53
N GLN A 126 2.12 -0.30 -21.59
CA GLN A 126 3.09 0.50 -22.36
C GLN A 126 4.51 0.34 -21.82
N HIS A 127 4.70 0.33 -20.50
CA HIS A 127 6.00 0.12 -19.89
C HIS A 127 6.56 -1.29 -20.21
N ILE A 128 5.73 -2.33 -20.13
CA ILE A 128 6.10 -3.68 -20.58
C ILE A 128 6.48 -3.66 -22.07
N ARG A 129 5.72 -2.95 -22.90
CA ARG A 129 5.99 -2.83 -24.33
C ARG A 129 7.34 -2.16 -24.61
N LEU A 130 7.67 -1.07 -23.92
CA LEU A 130 8.95 -0.37 -24.10
C LEU A 130 10.14 -1.18 -23.58
N THR A 131 10.00 -1.83 -22.42
CA THR A 131 11.05 -2.68 -21.85
C THR A 131 11.32 -3.91 -22.72
N THR A 132 10.28 -4.56 -23.24
CA THR A 132 10.42 -5.66 -24.19
C THR A 132 11.02 -5.19 -25.52
N GLN A 133 10.63 -4.01 -26.02
CA GLN A 133 11.23 -3.39 -27.20
C GLN A 133 12.72 -3.03 -27.01
N ASN A 134 13.18 -2.71 -25.81
CA ASN A 134 14.57 -2.35 -25.58
C ASN A 134 15.51 -3.56 -25.39
N LEU A 135 14.98 -4.73 -25.01
CA LEU A 135 15.80 -5.88 -24.59
C LEU A 135 15.81 -7.05 -25.59
N LEU A 136 14.93 -7.05 -26.59
CA LEU A 136 14.87 -8.09 -27.62
C LEU A 136 15.75 -7.73 -28.83
N ASN A 137 16.11 -8.73 -29.64
CA ASN A 137 16.79 -8.50 -30.93
C ASN A 137 15.75 -8.03 -31.97
N ASP A 138 16.11 -7.23 -32.99
CA ASP A 138 15.10 -6.58 -33.87
C ASP A 138 14.15 -7.56 -34.58
N LYS A 139 14.63 -8.76 -34.90
CA LYS A 139 13.81 -9.84 -35.46
C LYS A 139 12.78 -10.40 -34.46
N ASP A 140 13.13 -10.41 -33.18
CA ASP A 140 12.27 -10.89 -32.09
C ASP A 140 11.30 -9.79 -31.63
N LYS A 141 11.69 -8.51 -31.72
CA LYS A 141 10.81 -7.35 -31.51
C LYS A 141 9.67 -7.33 -32.53
N ASN A 142 10.00 -7.46 -33.82
CA ASN A 142 9.01 -7.46 -34.90
C ASN A 142 8.06 -8.65 -34.81
N PHE A 143 8.57 -9.83 -34.44
CA PHE A 143 7.70 -10.99 -34.24
C PHE A 143 6.78 -10.82 -33.02
N PHE A 144 7.31 -10.31 -31.90
CA PHE A 144 6.52 -10.09 -30.69
C PHE A 144 5.45 -9.01 -30.88
N SER A 145 5.79 -7.88 -31.53
CA SER A 145 4.83 -6.79 -31.79
C SER A 145 3.66 -7.27 -32.65
N LEU A 146 3.94 -8.03 -33.71
CA LEU A 146 2.92 -8.63 -34.56
C LEU A 146 2.11 -9.70 -33.84
N SER A 147 2.71 -10.42 -32.88
CA SER A 147 2.01 -11.45 -32.12
C SER A 147 0.98 -10.94 -31.12
N LEU A 148 1.03 -9.65 -30.78
CA LEU A 148 0.03 -9.01 -29.92
C LEU A 148 -1.24 -8.62 -30.71
N SER A 149 -1.13 -8.44 -32.02
CA SER A 149 -2.21 -7.95 -32.89
C SER A 149 -2.76 -8.99 -33.86
N LEU A 150 -1.98 -10.03 -34.19
CA LEU A 150 -2.33 -11.03 -35.19
C LEU A 150 -2.55 -12.41 -34.57
N SER A 151 -3.49 -13.15 -35.14
CA SER A 151 -3.77 -14.54 -34.76
C SER A 151 -2.63 -15.47 -35.18
N ILE A 152 -2.56 -16.65 -34.56
CA ILE A 152 -1.56 -17.69 -34.87
C ILE A 152 -1.62 -18.10 -36.36
N ALA A 153 -2.81 -18.10 -36.96
CA ALA A 153 -3.00 -18.43 -38.37
C ALA A 153 -2.40 -17.36 -39.28
N GLU A 154 -2.61 -16.07 -38.98
CA GLU A 154 -2.06 -14.95 -39.73
C GLU A 154 -0.53 -14.83 -39.57
N LEU A 155 -0.01 -15.13 -38.39
CA LEU A 155 1.44 -15.20 -38.17
C LEU A 155 2.07 -16.36 -38.93
N SER A 156 1.37 -17.49 -39.02
CA SER A 156 1.83 -18.67 -39.75
C SER A 156 1.98 -18.38 -41.25
N THR A 157 1.01 -17.67 -41.83
CA THR A 157 1.06 -17.27 -43.24
C THR A 157 2.13 -16.19 -43.48
N LEU A 158 2.20 -15.17 -42.63
CA LEU A 158 3.13 -14.04 -42.79
C LEU A 158 4.60 -14.46 -42.66
N PHE A 159 4.91 -15.36 -41.73
CA PHE A 159 6.28 -15.85 -41.53
C PHE A 159 6.58 -17.15 -42.29
N SER A 160 5.64 -17.68 -43.07
CA SER A 160 5.78 -18.95 -43.80
C SER A 160 6.26 -20.11 -42.92
N ILE A 161 5.73 -20.17 -41.68
CA ILE A 161 6.06 -21.20 -40.69
C ILE A 161 4.78 -21.90 -40.22
N THR A 162 4.89 -23.13 -39.74
CA THR A 162 3.72 -23.87 -39.25
C THR A 162 3.13 -23.22 -37.98
N PRO A 163 1.81 -23.35 -37.72
CA PRO A 163 1.19 -22.84 -36.49
C PRO A 163 1.86 -23.37 -35.21
N ARG A 164 2.36 -24.61 -35.27
CA ARG A 164 3.13 -25.21 -34.17
C ARG A 164 4.46 -24.48 -33.93
N ALA A 165 5.17 -24.11 -35.00
CA ALA A 165 6.40 -23.33 -34.90
C ALA A 165 6.14 -21.90 -34.39
N VAL A 166 5.00 -21.28 -34.76
CA VAL A 166 4.56 -19.98 -34.21
C VAL A 166 4.40 -20.08 -32.69
N ARG A 167 3.63 -21.07 -32.20
CA ARG A 167 3.42 -21.29 -30.75
C ARG A 167 4.72 -21.52 -30.02
N TYR A 168 5.58 -22.39 -30.56
CA TYR A 168 6.89 -22.67 -29.98
C TYR A 168 7.75 -21.40 -29.86
N ARG A 169 7.74 -20.57 -30.90
CA ARG A 169 8.48 -19.30 -30.93
C ARG A 169 7.91 -18.27 -29.95
N GLN A 170 6.59 -18.20 -29.81
CA GLN A 170 5.93 -17.37 -28.79
C GLN A 170 6.33 -17.82 -27.38
N GLU A 171 6.26 -19.11 -27.08
CA GLU A 171 6.66 -19.64 -25.77
C GLU A 171 8.13 -19.36 -25.44
N THR A 172 9.03 -19.50 -26.42
CA THR A 172 10.46 -19.18 -26.22
C THR A 172 10.67 -17.70 -25.96
N LEU A 173 9.94 -16.82 -26.64
CA LEU A 173 9.99 -15.38 -26.41
C LEU A 173 9.47 -15.00 -25.02
N ILE A 174 8.34 -15.58 -24.59
CA ILE A 174 7.79 -15.35 -23.25
C ILE A 174 8.78 -15.79 -22.18
N LYS A 175 9.42 -16.95 -22.34
CA LYS A 175 10.47 -17.42 -21.42
C LYS A 175 11.66 -16.47 -21.36
N LYS A 176 12.11 -15.95 -22.51
CA LYS A 176 13.19 -14.95 -22.57
C LYS A 176 12.80 -13.64 -21.89
N ILE A 177 11.60 -13.13 -22.13
CA ILE A 177 11.08 -11.90 -21.51
C ILE A 177 10.99 -12.06 -19.98
N ASN A 178 10.45 -13.17 -19.50
CA ASN A 178 10.35 -13.45 -18.07
C ASN A 178 11.73 -13.56 -17.41
N HIS A 179 12.69 -14.20 -18.09
CA HIS A 179 14.07 -14.27 -17.62
C HIS A 179 14.72 -12.87 -17.51
N LEU A 180 14.53 -12.01 -18.51
CA LEU A 180 15.02 -10.64 -18.50
C LEU A 180 14.37 -9.79 -17.40
N ASN A 181 13.06 -9.90 -17.21
CA ASN A 181 12.34 -9.21 -16.13
C ASN A 181 12.82 -9.65 -14.74
N ASN A 182 13.05 -10.95 -14.53
CA ASN A 182 13.59 -11.46 -13.28
C ASN A 182 15.02 -10.95 -13.03
N LYS A 183 15.84 -10.84 -14.08
CA LYS A 183 17.19 -10.26 -13.98
C LYS A 183 17.14 -8.79 -13.55
N ILE A 184 16.22 -8.01 -14.11
CA ILE A 184 16.03 -6.58 -13.75
C ILE A 184 15.57 -6.47 -12.29
N LYS A 185 14.60 -7.29 -11.85
CA LYS A 185 14.14 -7.31 -10.45
C LYS A 185 15.22 -7.71 -9.44
N SER A 186 16.25 -8.43 -9.88
CA SER A 186 17.37 -8.82 -9.00
C SER A 186 18.49 -7.77 -8.90
N THR A 187 18.46 -6.75 -9.76
CA THR A 187 19.46 -5.66 -9.79
C THR A 187 19.01 -4.39 -9.07
N PHE A 188 17.75 -4.35 -8.61
CA PHE A 188 17.19 -3.31 -7.75
C PHE A 188 16.80 -3.93 -6.40
#